data_AF-A0A3E0R874-F1
#
_entry.id   AF-A0A3E0R874-F1
#
_cell.length_a   1.000
_cell.length_b   1.000
_cell.length_c   1.000
_cell.angle_alpha   90.00
_cell.angle_beta   90.00
_cell.angle_gamma   90.00
#
_symmetry.space_group_name_H-M   'P 1'
#
loop_
_entity.id
_entity.type
_entity.pdbx_description
1 polymer ?
#
loop_
_entity_poly.entity_id
_entity_poly.type
_entity_poly.pdbx_seq_one_letter_code
_entity_poly.pdbx_strand_id
1 'polypeptide(L)'
;MANTIKLKRSSTSGNKLTGANSSAGEMGMNTADKSLFIQTGSTDDSVVTVYDDATLHLDEVNNRVGVGTTNPTVDLDVDGDVKISGTLTNGGQQEFSNSNILRLNQMYTGGSTGSYFSDGEYQKVVTITPDASSQNYQIAGRIMVQSGAESQVTRFNATLRSGTLPDLSWEIYEWREDTGTEFVTPRLWTKETSTAKFIFAFEAHATIYGTVTVDMEIVPRAAAQKANVSVNTTQDSEQSSIDSGFTQQTFEKVSVTRDQNVTFHGNVKVNNAYTLPTSDGSANEFMQTDGSGNVSFVSMSEIVSTAPTDGTGYPVGHVWYVI
;
A
#
# COMPACT_ATOMS: atom_id res chain seq x y z
N MET A 1 -1.96 -60.49 -2.21
CA MET A 1 -0.81 -60.86 -3.07
C MET A 1 0.36 -59.97 -2.68
N ALA A 2 1.52 -60.55 -2.34
CA ALA A 2 2.72 -59.75 -2.09
C ALA A 2 3.37 -59.40 -3.43
N ASN A 3 3.32 -58.14 -3.84
CA ASN A 3 4.05 -57.68 -5.02
C ASN A 3 5.52 -57.46 -4.61
N THR A 4 6.45 -58.02 -5.39
CA THR A 4 7.89 -57.84 -5.15
C THR A 4 8.32 -56.48 -5.70
N ILE A 5 8.87 -55.61 -4.84
CA ILE A 5 9.51 -54.37 -5.27
C ILE A 5 10.95 -54.69 -5.67
N LYS A 6 11.34 -54.37 -6.90
CA LYS A 6 12.73 -54.46 -7.35
C LYS A 6 13.39 -53.09 -7.23
N LEU A 7 14.51 -53.07 -6.52
CA LEU A 7 15.37 -51.90 -6.34
C LEU A 7 16.65 -52.08 -7.15
N LYS A 8 16.95 -51.11 -8.01
CA LYS A 8 18.19 -51.04 -8.80
C LYS A 8 19.07 -49.94 -8.25
N ARG A 9 20.38 -50.16 -8.24
CA ARG A 9 21.35 -49.14 -7.86
C ARG A 9 22.44 -49.03 -8.91
N SER A 10 22.92 -47.81 -9.15
CA SER A 10 24.13 -47.55 -9.93
C SER A 10 25.04 -46.60 -9.18
N SER A 11 26.33 -46.71 -9.44
CA SER A 11 27.36 -45.78 -8.99
C SER A 11 28.14 -45.20 -10.17
N THR A 12 27.60 -45.34 -11.39
CA THR A 12 28.18 -44.78 -12.61
C THR A 12 27.37 -43.54 -12.97
N SER A 13 28.04 -42.39 -13.08
CA SER A 13 27.36 -41.13 -13.44
C SER A 13 26.66 -41.24 -14.80
N GLY A 14 25.47 -40.65 -14.91
CA GLY A 14 24.62 -40.67 -16.11
C GLY A 14 23.77 -41.93 -16.30
N ASN A 15 23.99 -42.98 -15.48
CA ASN A 15 23.10 -44.14 -15.50
C ASN A 15 21.73 -43.78 -14.90
N LYS A 16 20.68 -43.99 -15.68
CA LYS A 16 19.28 -43.72 -15.29
C LYS A 16 18.40 -44.94 -15.48
N LEU A 17 17.30 -44.99 -14.75
CA LEU A 17 16.22 -45.91 -15.05
C LEU A 17 15.56 -45.46 -16.38
N THR A 18 15.23 -46.41 -17.25
CA THR A 18 14.61 -46.20 -18.57
C THR A 18 13.57 -47.30 -18.81
N GLY A 19 12.67 -47.11 -19.78
CA GLY A 19 11.74 -48.15 -20.23
C GLY A 19 12.44 -49.37 -20.80
N ALA A 20 13.68 -49.22 -21.28
CA ALA A 20 14.49 -50.32 -21.80
C ALA A 20 15.12 -51.20 -20.70
N ASN A 21 15.36 -50.64 -19.51
CA ASN A 21 16.09 -51.31 -18.45
C ASN A 21 15.26 -51.55 -17.18
N SER A 22 13.95 -51.28 -17.19
CA SER A 22 13.06 -51.41 -16.03
C SER A 22 11.62 -51.76 -16.41
N SER A 23 10.77 -52.02 -15.42
CA SER A 23 9.34 -52.25 -15.57
C SER A 23 8.53 -51.41 -14.58
N ALA A 24 7.24 -51.22 -14.82
CA ALA A 24 6.35 -50.49 -13.93
C ALA A 24 6.42 -51.02 -12.48
N GLY A 25 6.58 -50.11 -11.52
CA GLY A 25 6.71 -50.41 -10.10
C GLY A 25 8.14 -50.69 -9.61
N GLU A 26 9.14 -50.64 -10.49
CA GLU A 26 10.56 -50.69 -10.08
C GLU A 26 11.08 -49.32 -9.61
N MET A 27 12.02 -49.34 -8.66
CA MET A 27 12.73 -48.16 -8.18
C MET A 27 14.21 -48.25 -8.54
N GLY A 28 14.83 -47.14 -8.92
CA GLY A 28 16.26 -47.02 -9.22
C GLY A 28 16.90 -45.93 -8.38
N MET A 29 18.16 -46.11 -7.97
CA MET A 29 18.96 -45.05 -7.35
C MET A 29 20.31 -44.93 -8.05
N ASN A 30 20.77 -43.70 -8.29
CA ASN A 30 22.14 -43.46 -8.71
C ASN A 30 22.88 -42.67 -7.64
N THR A 31 23.82 -43.32 -6.97
CA THR A 31 24.59 -42.70 -5.90
C THR A 31 25.65 -41.73 -6.41
N ALA A 32 26.04 -41.82 -7.69
CA ALA A 32 26.94 -40.85 -8.32
C ALA A 32 26.21 -39.54 -8.64
N ASP A 33 24.93 -39.62 -9.01
CA ASP A 33 24.13 -38.45 -9.41
C ASP A 33 23.11 -38.01 -8.34
N LYS A 34 23.18 -38.60 -7.13
CA LYS A 34 22.24 -38.35 -6.01
C LYS A 34 20.75 -38.45 -6.37
N SER A 35 20.39 -39.32 -7.31
CA SER A 35 19.04 -39.36 -7.87
C SER A 35 18.25 -40.62 -7.51
N LEU A 36 16.94 -40.46 -7.33
CA LEU A 36 15.97 -41.54 -7.17
C LEU A 36 15.01 -41.56 -8.37
N PHE A 37 14.79 -42.74 -8.92
CA PHE A 37 13.91 -42.98 -10.06
C PHE A 37 12.76 -43.89 -9.64
N ILE A 38 11.54 -43.57 -10.06
CA ILE A 38 10.34 -44.39 -9.86
C ILE A 38 9.69 -44.64 -11.21
N GLN A 39 9.61 -45.91 -11.63
CA GLN A 39 8.96 -46.26 -12.88
C GLN A 39 7.45 -46.43 -12.70
N THR A 40 6.68 -45.55 -13.32
CA THR A 40 5.21 -45.59 -13.27
C THR A 40 4.56 -46.33 -14.45
N GLY A 41 5.36 -46.70 -15.47
CA GLY A 41 4.91 -47.33 -16.73
C GLY A 41 6.01 -48.15 -17.41
N SER A 42 6.00 -48.29 -18.74
CA SER A 42 7.02 -49.07 -19.49
C SER A 42 7.83 -48.24 -20.49
N THR A 43 7.59 -46.94 -20.58
CA THR A 43 8.32 -46.00 -21.46
C THR A 43 9.24 -45.09 -20.65
N ASP A 44 10.16 -44.38 -21.32
CA ASP A 44 11.03 -43.39 -20.68
C ASP A 44 10.23 -42.22 -20.08
N ASP A 45 9.14 -41.79 -20.73
CA ASP A 45 8.24 -40.74 -20.23
C ASP A 45 7.55 -41.11 -18.90
N SER A 46 7.58 -42.39 -18.51
CA SER A 46 6.98 -42.88 -17.27
C SER A 46 7.97 -42.92 -16.09
N VAL A 47 9.23 -42.53 -16.29
CA VAL A 47 10.24 -42.46 -15.23
C VAL A 47 10.09 -41.13 -14.49
N VAL A 48 9.60 -41.16 -13.24
CA VAL A 48 9.66 -40.00 -12.36
C VAL A 48 11.06 -39.97 -11.75
N THR A 49 11.83 -38.93 -12.05
CA THR A 49 13.11 -38.72 -11.41
C THR A 49 12.97 -37.65 -10.34
N VAL A 50 13.26 -38.03 -9.10
CA VAL A 50 13.58 -37.08 -8.03
C VAL A 50 15.09 -36.86 -8.15
N TYR A 51 15.46 -35.89 -8.99
CA TYR A 51 16.84 -35.52 -9.26
C TYR A 51 17.16 -34.18 -8.57
N ASP A 52 18.45 -33.88 -8.45
CA ASP A 52 19.04 -32.58 -8.11
C ASP A 52 19.55 -31.84 -9.39
N ASP A 53 18.66 -31.32 -10.26
CA ASP A 53 18.96 -30.84 -11.66
C ASP A 53 18.35 -29.46 -11.88
N ALA A 54 18.54 -28.92 -13.09
CA ALA A 54 17.80 -27.75 -13.56
C ALA A 54 16.27 -27.84 -13.38
N THR A 55 15.61 -29.00 -13.42
CA THR A 55 14.14 -29.06 -13.23
C THR A 55 13.72 -28.87 -11.77
N LEU A 56 14.35 -29.59 -10.85
CA LEU A 56 14.17 -29.49 -9.39
C LEU A 56 15.55 -29.74 -8.78
N HIS A 57 16.08 -28.77 -8.04
CA HIS A 57 17.39 -28.79 -7.43
C HIS A 57 17.23 -28.73 -5.90
N LEU A 58 17.91 -29.60 -5.17
CA LEU A 58 17.94 -29.61 -3.71
C LEU A 58 19.35 -29.24 -3.26
N ASP A 59 19.56 -27.97 -2.95
CA ASP A 59 20.84 -27.45 -2.47
C ASP A 59 21.00 -27.79 -0.98
N GLU A 60 21.59 -28.95 -0.70
CA GLU A 60 21.89 -29.42 0.66
C GLU A 60 22.94 -28.56 1.38
N VAL A 61 23.75 -27.79 0.65
CA VAL A 61 24.80 -26.96 1.25
C VAL A 61 24.20 -25.70 1.87
N ASN A 62 23.25 -25.07 1.18
CA ASN A 62 22.62 -23.83 1.62
C ASN A 62 21.18 -24.01 2.14
N ASN A 63 20.64 -25.23 2.13
CA ASN A 63 19.26 -25.58 2.49
C ASN A 63 18.19 -24.89 1.61
N ARG A 64 18.35 -24.94 0.27
CA ARG A 64 17.45 -24.28 -0.70
C ARG A 64 16.85 -25.25 -1.70
N VAL A 65 15.76 -24.83 -2.34
CA VAL A 65 15.11 -25.56 -3.44
C VAL A 65 15.10 -24.67 -4.70
N GLY A 66 15.64 -25.18 -5.80
CA GLY A 66 15.56 -24.57 -7.13
C GLY A 66 14.55 -25.28 -8.02
N VAL A 67 13.82 -24.55 -8.86
CA VAL A 67 12.99 -25.08 -9.96
C VAL A 67 13.33 -24.30 -11.22
N GLY A 68 13.81 -24.96 -12.27
CA GLY A 68 14.37 -24.29 -13.44
C GLY A 68 15.84 -23.86 -13.29
N THR A 69 16.44 -23.98 -12.09
CA THR A 69 17.81 -23.53 -11.78
C THR A 69 18.55 -24.50 -10.86
N THR A 70 19.85 -24.69 -11.09
CA THR A 70 20.77 -25.43 -10.21
C THR A 70 21.53 -24.55 -9.23
N ASN A 71 21.32 -23.22 -9.26
CA ASN A 71 22.00 -22.27 -8.37
C ASN A 71 20.96 -21.37 -7.68
N PRO A 72 20.08 -21.92 -6.81
CA PRO A 72 19.06 -21.13 -6.13
C PRO A 72 19.67 -20.04 -5.23
N THR A 73 19.17 -18.83 -5.35
CA THR A 73 19.67 -17.65 -4.62
C THR A 73 18.87 -17.34 -3.34
N VAL A 74 17.69 -17.96 -3.22
CA VAL A 74 16.75 -17.85 -2.08
C VAL A 74 16.18 -19.24 -1.74
N ASP A 75 15.45 -19.35 -0.62
CA ASP A 75 14.97 -20.64 -0.09
C ASP A 75 14.15 -21.46 -1.09
N LEU A 76 13.30 -20.80 -1.87
CA LEU A 76 12.61 -21.35 -3.02
C LEU A 76 12.82 -20.42 -4.21
N ASP A 77 13.63 -20.85 -5.18
CA ASP A 77 13.97 -20.08 -6.38
C ASP A 77 13.37 -20.76 -7.61
N VAL A 78 12.49 -20.07 -8.32
CA VAL A 78 11.83 -20.58 -9.54
C VAL A 78 12.26 -19.72 -10.72
N ASP A 79 13.09 -20.28 -11.59
CA ASP A 79 13.43 -19.70 -12.89
C ASP A 79 12.33 -20.03 -13.91
N GLY A 80 11.19 -19.34 -13.77
CA GLY A 80 10.01 -19.54 -14.60
C GLY A 80 8.71 -19.03 -13.96
N ASP A 81 7.59 -19.39 -14.57
CA ASP A 81 6.25 -19.01 -14.08
C ASP A 81 5.80 -19.88 -12.91
N VAL A 82 5.11 -19.28 -11.94
CA VAL A 82 4.46 -19.98 -10.83
C VAL A 82 2.95 -19.89 -10.99
N LYS A 83 2.27 -21.04 -11.12
CA LYS A 83 0.80 -21.13 -11.11
C LYS A 83 0.30 -21.65 -9.75
N ILE A 84 -0.54 -20.86 -9.07
CA ILE A 84 -1.15 -21.23 -7.79
C ILE A 84 -2.66 -21.35 -8.02
N SER A 85 -3.20 -22.57 -7.91
CA SER A 85 -4.65 -22.81 -8.04
C SER A 85 -5.43 -22.55 -6.74
N GLY A 86 -4.72 -22.47 -5.61
CA GLY A 86 -5.25 -22.12 -4.30
C GLY A 86 -4.79 -20.73 -3.84
N THR A 87 -4.49 -20.60 -2.55
CA THR A 87 -4.07 -19.33 -1.93
C THR A 87 -2.55 -19.24 -1.82
N LEU A 88 -1.96 -18.10 -2.20
CA LEU A 88 -0.61 -17.71 -1.81
C LEU A 88 -0.67 -17.01 -0.45
N THR A 89 -0.09 -17.60 0.59
CA THR A 89 0.04 -16.97 1.91
C THR A 89 1.42 -16.33 2.02
N ASN A 90 1.49 -15.01 2.03
CA ASN A 90 2.71 -14.24 2.23
C ASN A 90 2.66 -13.46 3.56
N GLY A 91 3.82 -13.17 4.16
CA GLY A 91 3.96 -12.50 5.45
C GLY A 91 3.68 -10.98 5.44
N GLY A 92 2.74 -10.52 4.61
CA GLY A 92 2.27 -9.13 4.57
C GLY A 92 2.99 -8.20 3.56
N GLN A 93 4.14 -8.60 3.01
CA GLN A 93 4.91 -7.84 2.03
C GLN A 93 5.06 -8.60 0.70
N GLN A 94 5.04 -7.88 -0.42
CA GLN A 94 5.43 -8.36 -1.75
C GLN A 94 6.43 -7.39 -2.36
N GLU A 95 7.51 -7.93 -2.91
CA GLU A 95 8.51 -7.18 -3.67
C GLU A 95 8.53 -7.65 -5.12
N PHE A 96 8.62 -6.70 -6.05
CA PHE A 96 8.74 -6.99 -7.47
C PHE A 96 10.18 -6.80 -7.94
N SER A 97 10.73 -7.79 -8.65
CA SER A 97 12.04 -7.67 -9.30
C SER A 97 12.05 -6.54 -10.33
N ASN A 98 13.16 -5.81 -10.44
CA ASN A 98 13.31 -4.61 -11.28
C ASN A 98 12.29 -3.49 -10.98
N SER A 99 11.73 -3.46 -9.77
CA SER A 99 10.87 -2.39 -9.27
C SER A 99 11.40 -1.83 -7.96
N ASN A 100 11.16 -0.54 -7.74
CA ASN A 100 11.38 0.08 -6.43
C ASN A 100 10.18 -0.09 -5.50
N ILE A 101 9.04 -0.61 -5.98
CA ILE A 101 7.81 -0.72 -5.19
C ILE A 101 7.96 -1.83 -4.14
N LEU A 102 7.77 -1.47 -2.87
CA LEU A 102 7.33 -2.41 -1.84
C LEU A 102 5.81 -2.26 -1.70
N ARG A 103 5.07 -3.36 -1.84
CA ARG A 103 3.64 -3.39 -1.57
C ARG A 103 3.37 -4.13 -0.28
N LEU A 104 2.55 -3.56 0.59
CA LEU A 104 2.06 -4.24 1.78
C LEU A 104 0.54 -4.20 1.86
N ASN A 105 -0.01 -5.27 2.42
CA ASN A 105 -1.41 -5.39 2.76
C ASN A 105 -1.47 -6.01 4.15
N GLN A 106 -1.80 -5.20 5.15
CA GLN A 106 -1.74 -5.59 6.54
C GLN A 106 -3.06 -5.27 7.26
N MET A 107 -3.58 -6.27 7.95
CA MET A 107 -4.75 -6.13 8.83
C MET A 107 -4.27 -5.94 10.27
N TYR A 108 -4.92 -5.03 11.00
CA TYR A 108 -4.73 -4.79 12.42
C TYR A 108 -6.06 -4.91 13.17
N THR A 109 -6.01 -5.35 14.42
CA THR A 109 -7.19 -5.80 15.17
C THR A 109 -7.43 -5.05 16.50
N GLY A 110 -6.51 -4.19 16.96
CA GLY A 110 -6.66 -3.47 18.23
C GLY A 110 -6.69 -4.44 19.42
N GLY A 111 -5.72 -5.34 19.48
CA GLY A 111 -5.74 -6.52 20.36
C GLY A 111 -4.76 -6.48 21.54
N SER A 112 -3.84 -5.52 21.58
CA SER A 112 -2.76 -5.42 22.57
C SER A 112 -3.28 -5.26 23.99
N THR A 113 -4.42 -4.58 24.19
CA THR A 113 -5.02 -4.38 25.52
C THR A 113 -6.52 -4.73 25.60
N GLY A 114 -7.10 -5.20 24.48
CA GLY A 114 -8.53 -5.45 24.31
C GLY A 114 -8.80 -6.36 23.11
N SER A 115 -10.02 -6.33 22.57
CA SER A 115 -10.35 -7.01 21.30
C SER A 115 -10.77 -6.02 20.21
N TYR A 116 -10.46 -4.74 20.41
CA TYR A 116 -10.88 -3.60 19.60
C TYR A 116 -9.91 -2.43 19.82
N PHE A 117 -9.76 -1.57 18.80
CA PHE A 117 -9.13 -0.26 19.00
C PHE A 117 -10.02 0.64 19.85
N SER A 118 -9.41 1.48 20.68
CA SER A 118 -10.03 2.52 21.47
C SER A 118 -9.66 3.91 20.94
N ASP A 119 -10.48 4.90 21.28
CA ASP A 119 -10.19 6.31 20.94
C ASP A 119 -8.83 6.75 21.51
N GLY A 120 -8.05 7.44 20.67
CA GLY A 120 -6.70 7.93 20.99
C GLY A 120 -5.58 6.90 20.88
N GLU A 121 -5.87 5.65 20.47
CA GLU A 121 -4.83 4.65 20.23
C GLU A 121 -4.15 4.84 18.87
N TYR A 122 -2.86 4.51 18.82
CA TYR A 122 -2.04 4.59 17.64
C TYR A 122 -1.55 3.22 17.21
N GLN A 123 -1.59 2.94 15.92
CA GLN A 123 -1.02 1.74 15.33
C GLN A 123 0.06 2.11 14.32
N LYS A 124 1.30 1.68 14.59
CA LYS A 124 2.40 1.83 13.64
C LYS A 124 2.22 0.85 12.49
N VAL A 125 2.49 1.30 11.27
CA VAL A 125 2.38 0.45 10.07
C VAL A 125 3.73 0.28 9.40
N VAL A 126 4.45 1.38 9.17
CA VAL A 126 5.74 1.35 8.48
C VAL A 126 6.71 2.27 9.19
N THR A 127 7.94 1.81 9.37
CA THR A 127 9.07 2.64 9.78
C THR A 127 10.03 2.77 8.60
N ILE A 128 10.44 4.00 8.29
CA ILE A 128 11.53 4.30 7.36
C ILE A 128 12.66 4.93 8.16
N THR A 129 13.84 4.31 8.12
CA THR A 129 15.06 4.84 8.74
C THR A 129 16.06 5.15 7.62
N PRO A 130 16.08 6.39 7.08
CA PRO A 130 17.05 6.78 6.07
C PRO A 130 18.48 6.61 6.60
N ASP A 131 19.34 5.95 5.83
CA ASP A 131 20.75 5.69 6.16
C ASP A 131 21.69 6.76 5.57
N ALA A 132 21.16 7.65 4.73
CA ALA A 132 21.89 8.79 4.19
C ALA A 132 21.01 10.03 3.98
N SER A 133 21.67 11.16 3.76
CA SER A 133 21.04 12.41 3.33
C SER A 133 20.52 12.30 1.89
N SER A 134 19.55 13.16 1.53
CA SER A 134 18.97 13.26 0.19
C SER A 134 18.22 12.04 -0.35
N GLN A 135 17.74 11.15 0.52
CA GLN A 135 16.92 10.00 0.14
C GLN A 135 15.45 10.40 0.09
N ASN A 136 14.68 9.81 -0.83
CA ASN A 136 13.29 10.19 -1.07
C ASN A 136 12.44 8.94 -1.12
N TYR A 137 11.24 9.03 -0.56
CA TYR A 137 10.28 7.95 -0.46
C TYR A 137 8.91 8.52 -0.81
N GLN A 138 8.27 7.95 -1.83
CA GLN A 138 6.85 8.17 -2.05
C GLN A 138 6.08 7.06 -1.35
N ILE A 139 4.98 7.41 -0.70
CA ILE A 139 4.05 6.47 -0.09
C ILE A 139 2.66 6.81 -0.59
N ALA A 140 1.95 5.83 -1.12
CA ALA A 140 0.54 5.99 -1.48
C ALA A 140 -0.24 4.77 -1.03
N GLY A 141 -1.46 4.98 -0.54
CA GLY A 141 -2.24 3.85 -0.05
C GLY A 141 -3.62 4.24 0.42
N ARG A 142 -4.24 3.27 1.09
CA ARG A 142 -5.56 3.40 1.70
C ARG A 142 -5.61 2.67 3.04
N ILE A 143 -6.28 3.30 3.98
CA ILE A 143 -6.71 2.69 5.24
C ILE A 143 -8.21 2.39 5.08
N MET A 144 -8.60 1.16 5.34
CA MET A 144 -9.99 0.70 5.27
C MET A 144 -10.39 0.20 6.65
N VAL A 145 -11.45 0.79 7.20
CA VAL A 145 -12.00 0.43 8.50
C VAL A 145 -13.37 -0.18 8.30
N GLN A 146 -13.61 -1.32 8.95
CA GLN A 146 -14.93 -1.90 9.11
C GLN A 146 -15.25 -1.96 10.60
N SER A 147 -16.30 -1.25 11.05
CA SER A 147 -16.74 -1.25 12.45
C SER A 147 -18.26 -1.34 12.51
N GLY A 148 -18.77 -2.50 12.92
CA GLY A 148 -20.22 -2.76 12.92
C GLY A 148 -20.85 -2.54 11.53
N ALA A 149 -21.82 -1.62 11.46
CA ALA A 149 -22.52 -1.25 10.22
C ALA A 149 -21.93 -0.02 9.51
N GLU A 150 -20.84 0.55 10.05
CA GLU A 150 -20.18 1.73 9.48
C GLU A 150 -18.81 1.37 8.89
N SER A 151 -18.38 2.17 7.93
CA SER A 151 -17.10 2.01 7.26
C SER A 151 -16.43 3.36 7.02
N GLN A 152 -15.11 3.32 6.92
CA GLN A 152 -14.30 4.45 6.49
C GLN A 152 -13.23 3.95 5.52
N VAL A 153 -13.02 4.70 4.44
CA VAL A 153 -11.88 4.56 3.53
C VAL A 153 -11.12 5.87 3.52
N THR A 154 -9.84 5.84 3.89
CA THR A 154 -8.95 7.01 3.83
C THR A 154 -7.80 6.72 2.89
N ARG A 155 -7.80 7.36 1.73
CA ARG A 155 -6.67 7.35 0.82
C ARG A 155 -5.67 8.40 1.26
N PHE A 156 -4.40 8.12 1.07
CA PHE A 156 -3.34 9.03 1.44
C PHE A 156 -2.19 9.00 0.46
N ASN A 157 -1.48 10.11 0.37
CA ASN A 157 -0.22 10.24 -0.35
C ASN A 157 0.78 10.99 0.54
N ALA A 158 2.02 10.52 0.58
CA ALA A 158 3.12 11.16 1.27
C ALA A 158 4.36 11.18 0.39
N THR A 159 4.95 12.36 0.25
CA THR A 159 6.30 12.53 -0.31
C THR A 159 7.23 12.84 0.84
N LEU A 160 8.17 11.95 1.13
CA LEU A 160 9.10 12.06 2.26
C LEU A 160 10.52 12.22 1.74
N ARG A 161 11.34 12.99 2.46
CA ARG A 161 12.75 13.18 2.12
C ARG A 161 13.62 13.34 3.35
N SER A 162 14.76 12.66 3.38
CA SER A 162 15.88 13.04 4.25
C SER A 162 16.63 14.19 3.61
N GLY A 163 16.72 15.32 4.32
CA GLY A 163 17.54 16.47 3.95
C GLY A 163 19.02 16.19 4.23
N THR A 164 19.75 17.20 4.69
CA THR A 164 21.00 16.96 5.41
C THR A 164 20.61 16.41 6.77
N LEU A 165 20.86 15.12 7.02
CA LEU A 165 20.44 14.50 8.27
C LEU A 165 20.97 15.30 9.48
N PRO A 166 20.13 15.51 10.51
CA PRO A 166 18.89 14.79 10.76
C PRO A 166 17.62 15.41 10.17
N ASP A 167 17.74 16.50 9.39
CA ASP A 167 16.59 17.25 8.87
C ASP A 167 15.75 16.36 7.94
N LEU A 168 14.43 16.40 8.13
CA LEU A 168 13.43 15.69 7.37
C LEU A 168 12.45 16.69 6.75
N SER A 169 11.92 16.34 5.58
CA SER A 169 10.87 17.13 4.92
C SER A 169 9.79 16.22 4.37
N TRP A 170 8.56 16.70 4.38
CA TRP A 170 7.41 15.92 3.95
C TRP A 170 6.32 16.79 3.32
N GLU A 171 5.51 16.14 2.50
CA GLU A 171 4.25 16.67 1.98
C GLU A 171 3.23 15.53 2.07
N ILE A 172 2.11 15.73 2.78
CA ILE A 172 1.20 14.67 3.20
C ILE A 172 -0.26 15.08 3.02
N TYR A 173 -1.01 14.28 2.25
CA TYR A 173 -2.40 14.57 1.89
C TYR A 173 -3.31 13.36 2.08
N GLU A 174 -4.56 13.60 2.48
CA GLU A 174 -5.58 12.57 2.61
C GLU A 174 -6.91 12.90 1.93
N TRP A 175 -7.61 11.85 1.52
CA TRP A 175 -8.98 11.89 0.99
C TRP A 175 -9.79 10.83 1.71
N ARG A 176 -10.89 11.24 2.34
CA ARG A 176 -11.71 10.36 3.16
C ARG A 176 -13.09 10.16 2.58
N GLU A 177 -13.58 8.92 2.68
CA GLU A 177 -14.97 8.53 2.47
C GLU A 177 -15.42 7.79 3.74
N ASP A 178 -16.54 8.18 4.33
CA ASP A 178 -17.07 7.51 5.52
C ASP A 178 -18.61 7.50 5.55
N THR A 179 -19.19 6.56 6.29
CA THR A 179 -20.66 6.36 6.39
C THR A 179 -21.24 6.86 7.71
N GLY A 180 -20.52 7.71 8.44
CA GLY A 180 -20.96 8.21 9.76
C GLY A 180 -19.79 8.68 10.62
N THR A 181 -19.11 7.74 11.26
CA THR A 181 -18.00 7.99 12.19
C THR A 181 -16.66 8.12 11.48
N GLU A 182 -15.85 9.10 11.90
CA GLU A 182 -14.42 9.12 11.62
C GLU A 182 -13.74 8.19 12.63
N PHE A 183 -13.38 6.99 12.19
CA PHE A 183 -12.70 5.98 12.99
C PHE A 183 -11.20 6.16 13.06
N VAL A 184 -10.56 6.62 11.97
CA VAL A 184 -9.09 6.73 11.92
C VAL A 184 -8.60 7.98 11.21
N THR A 185 -7.40 8.43 11.54
CA THR A 185 -6.65 9.41 10.74
C THR A 185 -5.21 8.92 10.54
N PRO A 186 -4.66 8.89 9.30
CA PRO A 186 -3.24 8.67 9.07
C PRO A 186 -2.40 9.76 9.75
N ARG A 187 -1.30 9.33 10.36
CA ARG A 187 -0.31 10.18 11.02
C ARG A 187 1.06 9.86 10.48
N LEU A 188 1.88 10.90 10.37
CA LEU A 188 3.31 10.75 10.11
C LEU A 188 4.05 11.17 11.37
N TRP A 189 4.81 10.27 11.98
CA TRP A 189 5.70 10.64 13.07
C TRP A 189 7.10 10.85 12.53
N THR A 190 7.71 11.95 12.95
CA THR A 190 9.01 12.40 12.47
C THR A 190 9.97 12.48 13.66
N LYS A 191 11.22 12.08 13.45
CA LYS A 191 12.28 12.22 14.43
C LYS A 191 13.51 12.77 13.74
N GLU A 192 13.94 13.97 14.13
CA GLU A 192 15.09 14.67 13.57
C GLU A 192 16.24 14.65 14.58
N THR A 193 16.77 13.44 14.82
CA THR A 193 17.97 13.22 15.65
C THR A 193 19.01 12.42 14.87
N SER A 194 20.16 12.13 15.47
CA SER A 194 21.24 11.34 14.85
C SER A 194 20.79 10.01 14.23
N THR A 195 19.66 9.45 14.67
CA THR A 195 18.91 8.44 13.90
C THR A 195 17.56 9.02 13.49
N ALA A 196 17.52 9.62 12.30
CA ALA A 196 16.30 10.22 11.77
C ALA A 196 15.33 9.14 11.30
N LYS A 197 14.03 9.34 11.53
CA LYS A 197 13.00 8.34 11.20
C LYS A 197 11.70 8.98 10.77
N PHE A 198 11.04 8.30 9.83
CA PHE A 198 9.62 8.45 9.57
C PHE A 198 8.90 7.20 10.08
N ILE A 199 7.77 7.39 10.75
CA ILE A 199 6.83 6.31 11.04
C ILE A 199 5.48 6.71 10.46
N PHE A 200 4.97 5.90 9.53
CA PHE A 200 3.57 5.97 9.14
C PHE A 200 2.75 5.18 10.15
N ALA A 201 1.76 5.84 10.75
CA ALA A 201 0.84 5.27 11.72
C ALA A 201 -0.60 5.71 11.39
N PHE A 202 -1.57 5.11 12.05
CA PHE A 202 -2.91 5.69 12.15
C PHE A 202 -3.28 5.90 13.61
N GLU A 203 -4.07 6.93 13.87
CA GLU A 203 -4.71 7.20 15.16
C GLU A 203 -6.17 6.79 15.07
N ALA A 204 -6.68 6.08 16.07
CA ALA A 204 -8.09 5.78 16.22
C ALA A 204 -8.82 6.94 16.92
N HIS A 205 -10.03 7.24 16.46
CA HIS A 205 -10.88 8.35 16.93
C HIS A 205 -12.23 7.88 17.52
N ALA A 206 -12.43 6.57 17.58
CA ALA A 206 -13.59 5.92 18.16
C ALA A 206 -13.24 4.44 18.44
N THR A 207 -14.09 3.76 19.21
CA THR A 207 -13.97 2.30 19.32
C THR A 207 -14.24 1.62 17.98
N ILE A 208 -13.31 0.78 17.53
CA ILE A 208 -13.43 0.04 16.26
C ILE A 208 -13.77 -1.42 16.59
N TYR A 209 -15.05 -1.78 16.46
CA TYR A 209 -15.54 -3.15 16.60
C TYR A 209 -15.35 -3.93 15.30
N GLY A 210 -14.09 -4.20 14.95
CA GLY A 210 -13.72 -4.88 13.72
C GLY A 210 -12.23 -4.75 13.42
N THR A 211 -11.87 -4.46 12.17
CA THR A 211 -10.47 -4.44 11.74
C THR A 211 -10.14 -3.17 10.96
N VAL A 212 -8.86 -2.82 10.99
CA VAL A 212 -8.27 -1.77 10.15
C VAL A 212 -7.31 -2.44 9.17
N THR A 213 -7.59 -2.36 7.88
CA THR A 213 -6.71 -2.87 6.83
C THR A 213 -5.98 -1.72 6.15
N VAL A 214 -4.66 -1.80 6.11
CA VAL A 214 -3.80 -0.86 5.41
C VAL A 214 -3.23 -1.53 4.17
N ASP A 215 -3.55 -0.98 3.00
CA ASP A 215 -3.04 -1.40 1.70
C ASP A 215 -2.24 -0.23 1.13
N MET A 216 -0.92 -0.37 1.01
CA MET A 216 -0.05 0.73 0.62
C MET A 216 1.17 0.27 -0.18
N GLU A 217 1.68 1.22 -0.96
CA GLU A 217 2.89 1.09 -1.76
C GLU A 217 3.91 2.10 -1.24
N ILE A 218 5.17 1.66 -1.10
CA ILE A 218 6.31 2.52 -0.80
C ILE A 218 7.28 2.44 -1.97
N VAL A 219 7.65 3.60 -2.50
CA VAL A 219 8.54 3.74 -3.65
C VAL A 219 9.74 4.60 -3.24
N PRO A 220 10.82 4.01 -2.72
CA PRO A 220 12.10 4.70 -2.62
C PRO A 220 12.63 5.12 -4.00
N ARG A 221 13.48 6.14 -4.02
CA ARG A 221 14.16 6.59 -5.24
C ARG A 221 15.10 5.52 -5.82
N ALA A 222 15.69 4.66 -4.99
CA ALA A 222 16.63 3.62 -5.43
C ALA A 222 16.35 2.28 -4.74
N ALA A 223 16.59 1.17 -5.45
CA ALA A 223 16.34 -0.19 -4.97
C ALA A 223 17.07 -0.53 -3.64
N ALA A 224 18.29 -0.01 -3.44
CA ALA A 224 19.04 -0.22 -2.20
C ALA A 224 18.33 0.36 -0.95
N GLN A 225 17.53 1.42 -1.13
CA GLN A 225 16.81 2.07 -0.03
C GLN A 225 15.57 1.31 0.42
N LYS A 226 15.18 0.22 -0.28
CA LYS A 226 14.14 -0.70 0.21
C LYS A 226 14.51 -1.28 1.58
N ALA A 227 15.81 -1.49 1.83
CA ALA A 227 16.33 -1.95 3.11
C ALA A 227 16.08 -0.97 4.28
N ASN A 228 15.78 0.31 4.00
CA ASN A 228 15.46 1.31 5.00
C ASN A 228 14.01 1.21 5.50
N VAL A 229 13.19 0.38 4.85
CA VAL A 229 11.75 0.23 5.11
C VAL A 229 11.51 -1.03 5.93
N SER A 230 10.81 -0.89 7.05
CA SER A 230 10.35 -1.99 7.89
C SER A 230 8.84 -1.90 8.08
N VAL A 231 8.13 -2.98 7.73
CA VAL A 231 6.69 -3.10 7.96
C VAL A 231 6.44 -3.66 9.36
N ASN A 232 5.45 -3.12 10.07
CA ASN A 232 4.95 -3.71 11.30
C ASN A 232 3.95 -4.82 10.98
N THR A 233 4.32 -6.07 11.20
CA THR A 233 3.47 -7.23 10.92
C THR A 233 2.66 -7.69 12.15
N THR A 234 2.86 -7.07 13.31
CA THR A 234 2.13 -7.40 14.54
C THR A 234 0.75 -6.74 14.52
N GLN A 235 -0.30 -7.55 14.42
CA GLN A 235 -1.69 -7.10 14.22
C GLN A 235 -2.27 -6.34 15.42
N ASP A 236 -1.72 -6.60 16.60
CA ASP A 236 -2.17 -6.18 17.92
C ASP A 236 -1.03 -5.47 18.67
N SER A 237 -0.55 -4.37 18.08
CA SER A 237 0.58 -3.59 18.60
C SER A 237 0.24 -2.11 18.78
N GLU A 238 -1.05 -1.82 18.99
CA GLU A 238 -1.52 -0.48 19.24
C GLU A 238 -1.02 0.07 20.58
N GLN A 239 -0.88 1.38 20.65
CA GLN A 239 -0.32 2.08 21.81
C GLN A 239 -1.09 3.35 22.12
N SER A 240 -1.15 3.73 23.40
CA SER A 240 -1.90 4.90 23.87
C SER A 240 -1.16 6.24 23.71
N SER A 241 0.04 6.23 23.11
CA SER A 241 0.82 7.43 22.89
C SER A 241 1.79 7.26 21.72
N ILE A 242 2.28 8.37 21.17
CA ILE A 242 3.32 8.34 20.16
C ILE A 242 4.68 7.91 20.76
N ASP A 243 5.55 7.35 19.93
CA ASP A 243 6.90 6.95 20.35
C ASP A 243 7.68 8.16 20.91
N SER A 244 8.41 7.96 22.02
CA SER A 244 9.18 9.04 22.65
C SER A 244 10.23 9.66 21.71
N GLY A 245 10.28 10.98 21.70
CA GLY A 245 11.21 11.76 20.86
C GLY A 245 10.77 11.89 19.39
N PHE A 246 9.53 11.51 19.07
CA PHE A 246 8.91 11.82 17.79
C PHE A 246 7.97 13.03 17.89
N THR A 247 7.80 13.73 16.78
CA THR A 247 6.78 14.75 16.55
C THR A 247 5.73 14.18 15.59
N GLN A 248 4.45 14.25 15.99
CA GLN A 248 3.34 13.84 15.15
C GLN A 248 2.96 14.94 14.16
N GLN A 249 2.82 14.55 12.91
CA GLN A 249 2.31 15.35 11.81
C GLN A 249 0.96 14.79 11.36
N THR A 250 0.06 15.69 11.00
CA THR A 250 -1.29 15.39 10.52
C THR A 250 -1.33 15.52 9.02
N PHE A 251 -1.91 14.54 8.34
CA PHE A 251 -2.15 14.62 6.91
C PHE A 251 -3.12 15.77 6.61
N GLU A 252 -2.80 16.57 5.59
CA GLU A 252 -3.71 17.63 5.16
C GLU A 252 -4.92 17.01 4.47
N LYS A 253 -6.10 17.25 5.03
CA LYS A 253 -7.37 16.86 4.40
C LYS A 253 -7.49 17.59 3.07
N VAL A 254 -7.73 16.86 1.99
CA VAL A 254 -8.05 17.44 0.68
C VAL A 254 -9.55 17.41 0.46
N SER A 255 -10.19 16.27 0.73
CA SER A 255 -11.65 16.17 0.71
C SER A 255 -12.19 15.09 1.65
N VAL A 256 -13.43 15.31 2.07
CA VAL A 256 -14.24 14.34 2.80
C VAL A 256 -15.54 14.13 2.03
N THR A 257 -15.85 12.88 1.70
CA THR A 257 -17.14 12.48 1.14
C THR A 257 -17.97 11.78 2.22
N ARG A 258 -19.19 12.28 2.45
CA ARG A 258 -20.16 11.70 3.38
C ARG A 258 -21.58 11.92 2.87
N ASP A 259 -22.41 10.89 2.91
CA ASP A 259 -23.85 10.97 2.55
C ASP A 259 -24.11 11.72 1.23
N GLN A 260 -23.32 11.39 0.18
CA GLN A 260 -23.35 12.01 -1.16
C GLN A 260 -22.78 13.44 -1.25
N ASN A 261 -22.37 14.05 -0.14
CA ASN A 261 -21.75 15.37 -0.10
C ASN A 261 -20.23 15.25 -0.12
N VAL A 262 -19.56 16.17 -0.83
CA VAL A 262 -18.11 16.32 -0.81
C VAL A 262 -17.76 17.66 -0.17
N THR A 263 -16.98 17.64 0.90
CA THR A 263 -16.38 18.81 1.52
C THR A 263 -14.93 18.92 1.04
N PHE A 264 -14.56 20.05 0.42
CA PHE A 264 -13.17 20.34 0.03
C PHE A 264 -12.49 21.15 1.13
N HIS A 265 -11.28 20.74 1.52
CA HIS A 265 -10.49 21.37 2.58
C HIS A 265 -9.40 22.26 1.98
N GLY A 266 -9.82 23.15 1.08
CA GLY A 266 -8.98 24.07 0.34
C GLY A 266 -9.82 24.87 -0.65
N ASN A 267 -9.17 25.68 -1.47
CA ASN A 267 -9.87 26.49 -2.47
C ASN A 267 -10.33 25.66 -3.67
N VAL A 268 -11.52 25.96 -4.18
CA VAL A 268 -12.01 25.39 -5.44
C VAL A 268 -11.62 26.32 -6.59
N LYS A 269 -10.78 25.82 -7.52
CA LYS A 269 -10.41 26.53 -8.75
C LYS A 269 -11.09 25.90 -9.95
N VAL A 270 -11.70 26.72 -10.81
CA VAL A 270 -12.37 26.27 -12.04
C VAL A 270 -11.52 26.62 -13.25
N ASN A 271 -11.11 25.60 -14.02
CA ASN A 271 -10.30 25.73 -15.24
C ASN A 271 -9.00 26.55 -15.07
N ASN A 272 -8.47 26.62 -13.85
CA ASN A 272 -7.40 27.55 -13.46
C ASN A 272 -7.68 29.03 -13.82
N ALA A 273 -8.94 29.37 -14.10
CA ALA A 273 -9.36 30.68 -14.54
C ALA A 273 -9.84 31.54 -13.37
N TYR A 274 -10.55 30.95 -12.41
CA TYR A 274 -10.95 31.66 -11.19
C TYR A 274 -11.04 30.75 -9.97
N THR A 275 -10.94 31.36 -8.79
CA THR A 275 -11.08 30.69 -7.49
C THR A 275 -12.41 31.07 -6.85
N LEU A 276 -13.19 30.09 -6.39
CA LEU A 276 -14.43 30.35 -5.65
C LEU A 276 -14.12 30.95 -4.26
N PRO A 277 -14.97 31.86 -3.74
CA PRO A 277 -14.86 32.33 -2.37
C PRO A 277 -14.93 31.19 -1.34
N THR A 278 -14.26 31.38 -0.20
CA THR A 278 -14.30 30.43 0.93
C THR A 278 -15.41 30.74 1.94
N SER A 279 -16.08 31.88 1.82
CA SER A 279 -17.29 32.23 2.58
C SER A 279 -18.55 31.98 1.75
N ASP A 280 -19.71 31.93 2.39
CA ASP A 280 -21.03 31.85 1.77
C ASP A 280 -21.62 33.22 1.39
N GLY A 281 -20.93 34.30 1.77
CA GLY A 281 -21.38 35.67 1.57
C GLY A 281 -22.42 36.10 2.60
N SER A 282 -22.95 37.31 2.43
CA SER A 282 -24.06 37.87 3.19
C SER A 282 -25.36 37.82 2.38
N ALA A 283 -26.49 37.95 3.08
CA ALA A 283 -27.78 38.10 2.41
C ALA A 283 -27.78 39.31 1.45
N ASN A 284 -28.37 39.12 0.27
CA ASN A 284 -28.42 40.11 -0.81
C ASN A 284 -27.07 40.43 -1.48
N GLU A 285 -26.15 39.47 -1.50
CA GLU A 285 -24.94 39.53 -2.32
C GLU A 285 -25.01 38.52 -3.49
N PHE A 286 -24.29 38.81 -4.57
CA PHE A 286 -24.07 37.89 -5.70
C PHE A 286 -22.57 37.71 -5.93
N MET A 287 -22.18 36.59 -6.54
CA MET A 287 -20.78 36.37 -6.91
C MET A 287 -20.45 37.11 -8.21
N GLN A 288 -19.43 37.96 -8.18
CA GLN A 288 -18.91 38.68 -9.34
C GLN A 288 -17.44 38.32 -9.57
N THR A 289 -17.05 38.18 -10.84
CA THR A 289 -15.64 38.12 -11.22
C THR A 289 -15.06 39.50 -11.47
N ASP A 290 -13.79 39.71 -11.10
CA ASP A 290 -13.02 40.91 -11.42
C ASP A 290 -12.35 40.86 -12.81
N GLY A 291 -12.55 39.78 -13.57
CA GLY A 291 -11.89 39.55 -14.87
C GLY A 291 -10.39 39.22 -14.78
N SER A 292 -9.82 39.16 -13.57
CA SER A 292 -8.40 38.85 -13.29
C SER A 292 -8.22 37.53 -12.53
N GLY A 293 -9.30 36.73 -12.44
CA GLY A 293 -9.29 35.39 -11.86
C GLY A 293 -9.71 35.31 -10.40
N ASN A 294 -10.26 36.40 -9.85
CA ASN A 294 -10.94 36.37 -8.56
C ASN A 294 -12.46 36.37 -8.75
N VAL A 295 -13.15 35.70 -7.83
CA VAL A 295 -14.60 35.82 -7.64
C VAL A 295 -14.82 36.25 -6.20
N SER A 296 -15.67 37.25 -6.00
CA SER A 296 -16.03 37.78 -4.67
C SER A 296 -17.52 38.04 -4.59
N PHE A 297 -18.05 38.09 -3.36
CA PHE A 297 -19.41 38.55 -3.14
C PHE A 297 -19.49 40.07 -3.25
N VAL A 298 -20.52 40.55 -3.94
CA VAL A 298 -20.80 41.97 -4.20
C VAL A 298 -22.25 42.26 -3.84
N SER A 299 -22.51 43.39 -3.18
CA SER A 299 -23.85 43.77 -2.76
C SER A 299 -24.76 44.07 -3.96
N MET A 300 -25.98 43.54 -3.93
CA MET A 300 -26.99 43.86 -4.95
C MET A 300 -27.32 45.36 -5.02
N SER A 301 -27.08 46.12 -3.94
CA SER A 301 -27.32 47.57 -3.91
C SER A 301 -26.36 48.37 -4.80
N GLU A 302 -25.18 47.83 -5.12
CA GLU A 302 -24.19 48.49 -5.97
C GLU A 302 -24.60 48.46 -7.45
N ILE A 303 -25.35 47.43 -7.86
CA ILE A 303 -25.89 47.27 -9.22
C ILE A 303 -26.91 48.36 -9.59
N VAL A 304 -27.68 48.87 -8.61
CA VAL A 304 -28.77 49.83 -8.86
C VAL A 304 -28.24 51.22 -9.25
N SER A 305 -26.94 51.49 -9.04
CA SER A 305 -26.35 52.82 -9.28
C SER A 305 -26.01 53.14 -10.75
N THR A 306 -26.04 52.15 -11.66
CA THR A 306 -25.67 52.34 -13.09
C THR A 306 -26.85 52.27 -14.06
N ALA A 307 -28.08 52.11 -13.59
CA ALA A 307 -29.24 52.19 -14.47
C ALA A 307 -29.40 53.65 -14.97
N PRO A 308 -29.57 53.89 -16.29
CA PRO A 308 -29.92 55.22 -16.77
C PRO A 308 -31.16 55.70 -16.02
N THR A 309 -31.06 56.86 -15.38
CA THR A 309 -32.22 57.53 -14.80
C THR A 309 -32.76 58.51 -15.83
N ASP A 310 -34.07 58.69 -15.88
CA ASP A 310 -34.75 59.62 -16.81
C ASP A 310 -34.52 61.11 -16.45
N GLY A 311 -33.53 61.42 -15.60
CA GLY A 311 -33.32 62.74 -15.05
C GLY A 311 -34.33 63.14 -13.95
N THR A 312 -35.27 62.26 -13.57
CA THR A 312 -36.18 62.45 -12.42
C THR A 312 -35.89 61.50 -11.25
N GLY A 313 -34.85 60.66 -11.38
CA GLY A 313 -34.42 59.71 -10.35
C GLY A 313 -35.09 58.33 -10.45
N TYR A 314 -35.95 58.10 -11.45
CA TYR A 314 -36.55 56.80 -11.70
C TYR A 314 -35.76 56.03 -12.79
N PRO A 315 -35.49 54.73 -12.60
CA PRO A 315 -34.74 53.92 -13.56
C PRO A 315 -35.54 53.71 -14.85
N VAL A 316 -34.92 53.97 -16.01
CA VAL A 316 -35.55 53.77 -17.32
C VAL A 316 -35.17 52.38 -17.85
N GLY A 317 -36.16 51.47 -17.87
CA GLY A 317 -36.03 50.15 -18.49
C GLY A 317 -36.06 48.99 -17.50
N HIS A 318 -36.82 47.95 -17.84
CA HIS A 318 -36.75 46.66 -17.16
C HIS A 318 -35.37 46.04 -17.43
N VAL A 319 -34.47 46.14 -16.46
CA VAL A 319 -33.20 45.42 -16.50
C VAL A 319 -33.50 43.96 -16.16
N TRP A 320 -33.57 43.13 -17.19
CA TRP A 320 -33.61 41.68 -17.03
C TRP A 320 -32.22 41.22 -16.59
N TYR A 321 -32.05 41.02 -15.29
CA TYR A 321 -30.92 40.24 -14.79
C TYR A 321 -31.28 38.76 -15.00
N VAL A 322 -30.50 38.08 -15.83
CA VAL A 322 -30.47 36.61 -15.79
C VAL A 322 -29.65 36.28 -14.55
N ILE A 323 -30.36 35.93 -13.48
CA ILE A 323 -29.79 35.29 -12.29
C ILE A 323 -29.51 33.83 -12.65
#